data_AF-A0A8S1V6X1-F1
#
_entry.id   AF-A0A8S1V6X1-F1
#
_cell.length_a   1.000
_cell.length_b   1.000
_cell.length_c   1.000
_cell.angle_alpha   90.00
_cell.angle_beta   90.00
_cell.angle_gamma   90.00
#
_symmetry.space_group_name_H-M   'P 1'
#
loop_
_entity.id
_entity.type
_entity.pdbx_description
1 polymer ?
#
loop_
_entity_poly.entity_id
_entity_poly.type
_entity_poly.pdbx_seq_one_letter_code
_entity_poly.pdbx_strand_id
1 'polypeptide(L)'
;MKSIKIAIQKDVYICSRELNRFEDLQQEYQSLCQSYQNKDELIFYFVDEEGDKVVITNDYDLEDFKKQDPKFLKIRVEFRDRNNQRERIYNREITKDAMKQKIMQLLQQY
;
A
#
# COMPACT_ATOMS: atom_id res chain seq x y z
N MET A 1 2.65 5.45 -26.73
CA MET A 1 2.13 4.71 -25.57
C MET A 1 3.07 4.89 -24.38
N LYS A 2 2.56 5.35 -23.23
CA LYS A 2 3.33 5.38 -21.98
C LYS A 2 3.35 3.96 -21.39
N SER A 3 4.53 3.43 -21.07
CA SER A 3 4.63 2.12 -20.42
C SER A 3 4.33 2.24 -18.93
N ILE A 4 3.30 1.54 -18.46
CA ILE A 4 2.96 1.48 -17.03
C ILE A 4 3.82 0.39 -16.37
N LYS A 5 4.37 0.71 -15.20
CA LYS A 5 5.15 -0.20 -14.38
C LYS A 5 4.43 -0.45 -13.06
N ILE A 6 4.31 -1.71 -12.68
CA ILE A 6 3.79 -2.12 -11.38
C ILE A 6 4.98 -2.53 -10.52
N ALA A 7 5.16 -1.84 -9.40
CA ALA A 7 6.16 -2.14 -8.39
C ALA A 7 5.52 -2.93 -7.25
N ILE A 8 6.05 -4.12 -7.00
CA ILE A 8 5.59 -5.03 -5.96
C ILE A 8 6.78 -5.30 -5.05
N GLN A 9 6.72 -4.80 -3.82
CA GLN A 9 7.85 -4.84 -2.88
C GLN A 9 9.16 -4.26 -3.49
N LYS A 10 10.14 -5.12 -3.79
CA LYS A 10 11.44 -4.74 -4.37
C LYS A 10 11.48 -4.92 -5.90
N ASP A 11 10.50 -5.59 -6.47
CA ASP A 11 10.47 -5.94 -7.89
C ASP A 11 9.63 -4.95 -8.68
N VAL A 12 10.02 -4.69 -9.93
CA VAL A 12 9.32 -3.80 -10.86
C VAL A 12 8.99 -4.56 -12.13
N TYR A 13 7.70 -4.66 -12.41
CA TYR A 13 7.15 -5.31 -13.58
C TYR A 13 6.65 -4.26 -14.57
N ILE A 14 6.80 -4.53 -15.86
CA ILE A 14 6.23 -3.71 -16.93
C ILE A 14 4.93 -4.39 -17.36
N CYS A 15 3.84 -3.64 -17.39
CA CYS A 15 2.55 -4.16 -17.86
C CYS A 15 2.68 -4.63 -19.30
N SER A 16 2.17 -5.82 -19.58
CA SER A 16 2.18 -6.44 -20.92
C SER A 16 1.13 -5.83 -21.85
N ARG A 17 0.14 -5.15 -21.28
CA ARG A 17 -1.00 -4.53 -21.96
C ARG A 17 -1.31 -3.15 -21.39
N GLU A 18 -2.14 -2.41 -22.11
CA GLU A 18 -2.71 -1.16 -21.59
C GLU A 18 -3.68 -1.45 -20.45
N LEU A 19 -3.65 -0.61 -19.42
CA LEU A 19 -4.56 -0.67 -18.29
C LEU A 19 -5.64 0.38 -18.50
N ASN A 20 -6.77 0.02 -19.08
CA ASN A 20 -7.85 0.97 -19.38
C ASN A 20 -8.90 1.02 -18.27
N ARG A 21 -9.03 -0.06 -17.51
CA ARG A 21 -9.92 -0.17 -16.35
C ARG A 21 -9.12 -0.56 -15.12
N PHE A 22 -9.62 -0.21 -13.95
CA PHE A 22 -9.08 -0.64 -12.67
C PHE A 22 -9.04 -2.17 -12.55
N GLU A 23 -10.03 -2.85 -13.12
CA GLU A 23 -10.04 -4.31 -13.22
C GLU A 23 -8.84 -4.86 -14.01
N ASP A 24 -8.38 -4.16 -15.05
CA ASP A 24 -7.22 -4.59 -15.83
C ASP A 24 -5.95 -4.57 -14.98
N LEU A 25 -5.82 -3.56 -14.11
CA LEU A 25 -4.71 -3.42 -13.16
C LEU A 25 -4.72 -4.58 -12.15
N GLN A 26 -5.91 -4.92 -11.63
CA GLN A 26 -6.07 -6.05 -10.70
C GLN A 26 -5.71 -7.38 -11.37
N GLN A 27 -6.18 -7.61 -12.60
CA GLN A 27 -5.87 -8.81 -13.36
C GLN A 27 -4.39 -8.90 -13.75
N GLU A 28 -3.77 -7.79 -14.17
CA GLU A 28 -2.35 -7.74 -14.49
C GLU A 28 -1.53 -8.11 -13.26
N TYR A 29 -1.88 -7.55 -12.11
CA TYR A 29 -1.29 -7.91 -10.83
C TYR A 29 -1.47 -9.40 -10.51
N GLN A 30 -2.68 -9.95 -10.63
CA GLN A 30 -2.93 -11.37 -10.37
C GLN A 30 -2.12 -12.29 -11.30
N SER A 31 -1.95 -11.91 -12.57
CA SER A 31 -1.13 -12.63 -13.53
C SER A 31 0.34 -12.64 -13.14
N LEU A 32 0.87 -11.50 -12.71
CA LEU A 32 2.26 -11.35 -12.25
C LEU A 32 2.52 -12.04 -10.90
N CYS A 33 1.50 -12.14 -10.06
CA CYS A 33 1.60 -12.56 -8.67
C CYS A 33 0.69 -13.75 -8.37
N GLN A 34 0.86 -14.85 -9.13
CA GLN A 34 0.14 -16.12 -8.93
C GLN A 34 0.20 -16.64 -7.48
N SER A 35 1.28 -16.34 -6.75
CA SER A 35 1.48 -16.71 -5.35
C SER A 35 0.64 -15.91 -4.34
N TYR A 36 0.02 -14.80 -4.76
CA TYR A 36 -0.71 -13.88 -3.89
C TYR A 36 -2.22 -13.91 -4.09
N GLN A 37 -2.75 -14.97 -4.72
CA GLN A 37 -4.17 -15.14 -5.07
C GLN A 37 -5.17 -15.05 -3.92
N ASN A 38 -4.73 -15.02 -2.66
CA ASN A 38 -5.61 -15.03 -1.48
C ASN A 38 -5.25 -13.99 -0.40
N LYS A 39 -4.45 -12.96 -0.71
CA LYS A 39 -4.17 -11.93 0.29
C LYS A 39 -5.30 -10.92 0.39
N ASP A 40 -5.81 -10.78 1.61
CA ASP A 40 -6.83 -9.83 2.01
C ASP A 40 -6.41 -8.41 1.63
N GLU A 41 -7.17 -7.81 0.71
CA GLU A 41 -7.16 -6.40 0.31
C GLU A 41 -5.83 -5.87 -0.27
N LEU A 42 -5.78 -5.80 -1.60
CA LEU A 42 -4.70 -5.16 -2.37
C LEU A 42 -4.96 -3.66 -2.45
N ILE A 43 -3.98 -2.86 -2.02
CA ILE A 43 -4.02 -1.41 -2.13
C ILE A 43 -3.08 -0.99 -3.25
N PHE A 44 -3.65 -0.48 -4.35
CA PHE A 44 -2.91 0.14 -5.44
C PHE A 44 -2.77 1.63 -5.17
N TYR A 45 -1.58 2.18 -5.30
CA TYR A 45 -1.38 3.62 -5.17
C TYR A 45 -0.23 4.09 -6.05
N PHE A 46 -0.22 5.37 -6.38
CA PHE A 46 0.93 6.03 -6.96
C PHE A 46 1.41 7.15 -6.04
N VAL A 47 2.60 7.68 -6.33
CA VAL A 47 3.13 8.86 -5.66
C VAL A 47 3.05 9.99 -6.65
N ASP A 48 2.34 11.06 -6.31
CA ASP A 48 2.19 12.23 -7.19
C ASP A 48 3.46 13.10 -7.20
N GLU A 49 3.39 14.23 -7.90
CA GLU A 49 4.50 15.18 -8.02
C GLU A 49 4.89 15.85 -6.69
N GLU A 50 3.96 15.93 -5.75
CA GLU A 50 4.16 16.49 -4.41
C GLU A 50 4.75 15.46 -3.44
N GLY A 51 4.79 14.19 -3.84
CA GLY A 51 5.29 13.09 -3.02
C GLY A 51 4.20 12.40 -2.20
N ASP A 52 2.94 12.76 -2.43
CA ASP A 52 1.80 12.21 -1.71
C ASP A 52 1.32 10.89 -2.31
N LYS A 53 0.89 9.99 -1.41
CA LYS A 53 0.34 8.68 -1.80
C LYS A 53 -1.12 8.82 -2.20
N VAL A 54 -1.42 8.64 -3.47
CA VAL A 54 -2.78 8.64 -4.01
C VAL A 54 -3.22 7.21 -4.30
N VAL A 55 -4.29 6.78 -3.64
CA VAL A 55 -4.84 5.42 -3.77
C VAL A 55 -5.70 5.33 -5.03
N ILE A 56 -5.49 4.27 -5.82
CA ILE A 56 -6.29 3.96 -7.00
C ILE A 56 -7.36 2.97 -6.57
N THR A 57 -8.62 3.41 -6.60
CA THR A 57 -9.77 2.58 -6.20
C THR A 57 -10.76 2.33 -7.35
N ASN A 58 -10.68 3.13 -8.41
CA ASN A 58 -11.64 3.11 -9.51
C ASN A 58 -10.99 3.60 -10.82
N ASP A 59 -11.78 3.58 -11.91
CA ASP A 59 -11.34 3.97 -13.25
C ASP A 59 -10.97 5.46 -13.34
N TYR A 60 -11.64 6.34 -12.58
CA TYR A 60 -11.34 7.78 -12.57
C TYR A 60 -9.96 8.06 -11.97
N ASP A 61 -9.63 7.42 -10.86
CA ASP A 61 -8.31 7.54 -10.22
C ASP A 61 -7.20 7.05 -11.16
N LEU A 62 -7.48 5.98 -11.93
CA LEU A 62 -6.54 5.43 -12.91
C LEU A 62 -6.34 6.38 -14.09
N GLU A 63 -7.39 7.04 -14.56
CA GLU A 63 -7.30 8.05 -15.61
C GLU A 63 -6.55 9.30 -15.13
N ASP A 64 -6.81 9.76 -13.91
CA ASP A 64 -6.07 10.88 -13.32
C ASP A 64 -4.59 10.54 -13.14
N PHE A 65 -4.28 9.31 -12.73
CA PHE A 65 -2.92 8.79 -12.74
C PHE A 65 -2.27 8.85 -14.13
N LYS A 66 -2.98 8.44 -15.20
CA LYS A 66 -2.44 8.47 -16.58
C LYS A 66 -2.19 9.88 -17.10
N LYS A 67 -2.98 10.86 -16.65
CA LYS A 67 -2.83 12.27 -17.01
C LYS A 67 -1.56 12.89 -16.41
N GLN A 68 -1.05 12.34 -15.31
CA GLN A 68 0.26 12.75 -14.82
C GLN A 68 1.28 12.55 -15.94
N ASP A 69 2.25 13.46 -16.05
CA ASP A 69 3.25 13.42 -17.11
C ASP A 69 4.61 12.83 -16.72
N PRO A 70 4.70 11.71 -15.97
CA PRO A 70 5.99 11.06 -15.81
C PRO A 70 6.30 10.25 -17.08
N LYS A 71 7.58 10.25 -17.46
CA LYS A 71 8.13 9.34 -18.50
C LYS A 71 7.75 7.87 -18.26
N PHE A 72 7.50 7.50 -17.01
CA PHE A 72 7.02 6.19 -16.60
C PHE A 72 6.03 6.32 -15.44
N LEU A 73 4.88 5.68 -15.59
CA LEU A 73 3.84 5.61 -14.58
C LEU A 73 4.12 4.44 -13.64
N LYS A 74 4.35 4.70 -12.35
CA LYS A 74 4.70 3.68 -11.34
C LYS A 74 3.57 3.48 -10.34
N ILE A 75 2.90 2.33 -10.43
CA ILE A 75 1.91 1.90 -9.44
C ILE A 75 2.62 1.02 -8.40
N ARG A 76 2.36 1.26 -7.12
CA ARG A 76 2.85 0.43 -6.03
C ARG A 76 1.69 -0.38 -5.45
N VAL A 77 2.02 -1.58 -4.98
CA VAL A 77 1.05 -2.46 -4.34
C VAL A 77 1.46 -2.72 -2.90
N GLU A 78 0.55 -2.42 -1.97
CA GLU A 78 0.67 -2.77 -0.56
C GLU A 78 -0.37 -3.83 -0.19
N PHE A 79 0.04 -4.79 0.64
CA PHE A 79 -0.86 -5.78 1.22
C PHE A 79 -1.39 -5.24 2.53
N ARG A 80 -2.71 -5.15 2.68
CA ARG A 80 -3.31 -4.81 3.96
C ARG A 80 -3.32 -6.05 4.84
N ASP A 81 -2.21 -6.34 5.50
CA ASP A 81 -2.15 -7.45 6.43
C ASP A 81 -3.13 -7.20 7.59
N ARG A 82 -4.19 -8.01 7.71
CA ARG A 82 -5.15 -7.94 8.84
C ARG A 82 -4.46 -8.12 10.19
N ASN A 83 -3.23 -8.64 10.24
CA ASN A 83 -2.44 -8.75 11.46
C ASN A 83 -1.70 -7.45 11.86
N ASN A 84 -1.51 -6.50 10.94
CA ASN A 84 -0.81 -5.24 11.24
C ASN A 84 -1.68 -4.24 12.03
N GLN A 85 -3.01 -4.44 12.07
CA GLN A 85 -3.88 -3.70 12.99
C GLN A 85 -3.80 -4.24 14.42
N ARG A 86 -3.65 -5.56 14.60
CA ARG A 86 -3.49 -6.16 15.93
C ARG A 86 -2.17 -5.75 16.58
N GLU A 87 -1.05 -5.73 15.84
CA GLU A 87 0.22 -5.25 16.41
C GLU A 87 0.19 -3.75 16.77
N ARG A 88 -0.51 -2.92 16.00
CA ARG A 88 -0.66 -1.50 16.33
C ARG A 88 -1.58 -1.27 17.53
N ILE A 89 -2.66 -2.04 17.69
CA ILE A 89 -3.57 -1.93 18.85
C ILE A 89 -2.89 -2.50 20.11
N TYR A 90 -2.23 -3.66 20.00
CA TYR A 90 -1.52 -4.29 21.12
C TYR A 90 -0.34 -3.43 21.62
N ASN A 91 0.43 -2.81 20.71
CA ASN A 91 1.52 -1.91 21.11
C ASN A 91 1.02 -0.57 21.68
N ARG A 92 -0.17 -0.08 21.31
CA ARG A 92 -0.73 1.17 21.87
C ARG A 92 -1.39 0.99 23.23
N GLU A 93 -1.97 -0.19 23.49
CA GLU A 93 -2.57 -0.52 24.79
C GLU A 93 -1.49 -0.90 25.81
N ILE A 94 -0.48 -1.69 25.43
CA ILE A 94 0.65 -2.00 26.33
C ILE A 94 1.44 -0.72 26.69
N THR A 95 1.58 0.26 25.79
CA THR A 95 2.39 1.44 26.09
C THR A 95 1.74 2.43 27.06
N LYS A 96 0.41 2.48 27.22
CA LYS A 96 -0.20 3.36 28.23
C LYS A 96 -0.21 2.75 29.61
N ASP A 97 -0.68 1.51 29.75
CA ASP A 97 -0.77 0.88 31.07
C ASP A 97 0.60 0.42 31.60
N ALA A 98 1.49 -0.12 30.75
CA ALA A 98 2.83 -0.48 31.20
C ALA A 98 3.68 0.76 31.54
N MET A 99 3.50 1.88 30.81
CA MET A 99 4.20 3.13 31.15
C MET A 99 3.62 3.76 32.42
N LYS A 100 2.30 3.71 32.63
CA LYS A 100 1.68 4.17 33.88
C LYS A 100 2.11 3.34 35.09
N GLN A 101 2.21 2.01 34.94
CA GLN A 101 2.75 1.13 35.98
C GLN A 101 4.23 1.40 36.26
N LYS A 102 5.04 1.63 35.21
CA LYS A 102 6.46 1.94 35.38
C LYS A 102 6.68 3.30 36.05
N ILE A 103 5.86 4.30 35.74
CA ILE A 103 5.88 5.61 36.43
C ILE A 103 5.45 5.45 37.89
N MET A 104 4.40 4.68 38.18
CA MET A 104 3.97 4.40 39.57
C MET A 104 5.07 3.69 40.38
N GLN A 105 5.75 2.71 39.80
CA GLN A 105 6.86 2.01 40.46
C GLN A 105 8.06 2.93 40.71
N LEU A 106 8.38 3.83 39.78
CA LEU A 106 9.45 4.80 39.96
C LEU A 106 9.12 5.86 41.03
N LEU A 107 7.85 6.23 41.17
CA LEU A 107 7.38 7.16 42.21
C LEU A 107 7.33 6.54 43.62
N GLN A 108 7.37 5.21 43.74
CA GLN A 108 7.44 4.51 45.04
C GLN A 108 8.88 4.30 45.54
N GLN A 109 9.89 4.64 44.73
CA GLN A 109 11.31 4.51 45.07
C GLN A 109 11.95 5.82 45.58
N TYR A 110 11.17 6.90 45.67
CA TYR A 110 11.51 8.18 46.28
C TYR A 110 10.51 8.51 47.39
#